data_AF-A0AAW2XL23-F1
#
_entry.id   AF-A0AAW2XL23-F1
#
_cell.length_a   1.000
_cell.length_b   1.000
_cell.length_c   1.000
_cell.angle_alpha   90.00
_cell.angle_beta   90.00
_cell.angle_gamma   90.00
#
_symmetry.space_group_name_H-M   'P 1'
#
loop_
_entity.id
_entity.type
_entity.pdbx_description
1 polymer ?
#
loop_
_entity_poly.entity_id
_entity_poly.type
_entity_poly.pdbx_seq_one_letter_code
_entity_poly.pdbx_strand_id
1 'polypeptide(L)'
;MSKNPLTTILKANIFNGTNYNDWLRNLRIVLVFENQAYVLDMSLPRALPKESIHEERLTFEKWHEDNRKVRSIVLGSMTNDIQKQYDRHDGVQSIMHCMSQIYAVPDLHIR
;
A
#
# COMPACT_ATOMS: atom_id res chain seq x y z
N MET A 1 -26.85 -6.01 -0.56
CA MET A 1 -25.65 -5.32 -0.04
C MET A 1 -25.21 -4.31 -1.08
N SER A 2 -25.15 -3.01 -0.76
CA SER A 2 -24.62 -2.01 -1.68
C SER A 2 -23.14 -2.31 -1.94
N LYS A 3 -22.73 -2.35 -3.21
CA LYS A 3 -21.32 -2.51 -3.56
C LYS A 3 -20.59 -1.23 -3.16
N ASN A 4 -19.60 -1.31 -2.26
CA ASN A 4 -18.74 -0.17 -1.97
C ASN A 4 -17.98 0.21 -3.26
N PRO A 5 -18.09 1.44 -3.77
CA PRO A 5 -17.41 1.88 -5.00
C PRO A 5 -15.90 1.62 -4.98
N LEU A 6 -15.24 1.81 -3.84
CA LEU A 6 -13.80 1.57 -3.67
C LEU A 6 -13.45 0.09 -3.85
N THR A 7 -14.28 -0.81 -3.31
CA THR A 7 -14.08 -2.26 -3.51
C THR A 7 -14.28 -2.66 -4.97
N THR A 8 -15.10 -1.93 -5.71
CA THR A 8 -15.31 -2.16 -7.15
C THR A 8 -14.08 -1.71 -7.94
N ILE A 9 -13.47 -0.57 -7.59
CA ILE A 9 -12.23 -0.08 -8.20
C ILE A 9 -11.09 -1.08 -7.99
N LEU A 10 -10.89 -1.59 -6.76
CA LEU A 10 -9.85 -2.58 -6.51
C LEU A 10 -10.11 -3.89 -7.26
N LYS A 11 -11.36 -4.37 -7.28
CA LYS A 11 -11.72 -5.61 -7.97
C LYS A 11 -11.61 -5.52 -9.49
N ALA A 12 -11.70 -4.32 -10.06
CA ALA A 12 -11.52 -4.13 -11.50
C ALA A 12 -10.10 -4.50 -11.96
N ASN A 13 -9.10 -4.35 -11.08
CA ASN A 13 -7.71 -4.73 -11.34
C ASN A 13 -7.12 -5.45 -10.11
N ILE A 14 -7.57 -6.67 -9.84
CA ILE A 14 -6.88 -7.53 -8.86
C ILE A 14 -5.46 -7.81 -9.38
N PHE A 15 -4.46 -7.60 -8.54
CA PHE A 15 -3.09 -7.86 -8.92
C PHE A 15 -2.85 -9.35 -9.15
N ASN A 16 -2.42 -9.71 -10.36
CA ASN A 16 -2.24 -11.10 -10.79
C ASN A 16 -0.81 -11.40 -11.29
N GLY A 17 0.13 -10.47 -11.09
CA GLY A 17 1.53 -10.61 -11.50
C GLY A 17 1.86 -10.04 -12.88
N THR A 18 0.86 -9.67 -13.70
CA THR A 18 1.09 -9.10 -15.04
C THR A 18 0.57 -7.66 -15.19
N ASN A 19 -0.28 -7.21 -14.27
CA ASN A 19 -0.99 -5.93 -14.34
C ASN A 19 -0.54 -4.91 -13.28
N TYR A 20 0.74 -4.89 -12.92
CA TYR A 20 1.24 -4.09 -11.78
C TYR A 20 0.90 -2.60 -11.88
N ASN A 21 1.16 -1.95 -13.02
CA ASN A 21 0.91 -0.51 -13.19
C ASN A 21 -0.60 -0.17 -13.09
N ASP A 22 -1.46 -1.00 -13.67
CA ASP A 22 -2.91 -0.84 -13.61
C ASP A 22 -3.48 -1.05 -12.21
N TRP A 23 -3.00 -2.09 -11.52
CA TRP A 23 -3.32 -2.33 -10.13
C TRP A 23 -2.85 -1.18 -9.23
N LEU A 24 -1.60 -0.74 -9.38
CA LEU A 24 -1.03 0.35 -8.58
C LEU A 24 -1.81 1.65 -8.76
N ARG A 25 -2.26 1.95 -9.99
CA ARG A 25 -3.14 3.09 -10.27
C ARG A 25 -4.46 3.00 -9.52
N ASN A 26 -5.13 1.84 -9.55
CA ASN A 26 -6.40 1.65 -8.82
C ASN A 26 -6.20 1.70 -7.30
N LEU A 27 -5.12 1.10 -6.80
CA LEU A 27 -4.74 1.15 -5.39
C LEU A 27 -4.56 2.60 -4.94
N ARG A 28 -3.80 3.42 -5.69
CA ARG A 28 -3.57 4.83 -5.37
C ARG A 28 -4.87 5.63 -5.32
N ILE A 29 -5.82 5.39 -6.23
CA ILE A 29 -7.14 6.06 -6.19
C ILE A 29 -7.87 5.78 -4.88
N VAL A 30 -7.91 4.51 -4.45
CA VAL A 30 -8.56 4.14 -3.18
C VAL A 30 -7.82 4.75 -1.99
N LEU A 31 -6.50 4.72 -1.98
CA LEU A 31 -5.71 5.27 -0.87
C LEU A 31 -5.78 6.80 -0.79
N VAL A 32 -5.91 7.50 -1.91
CA VAL A 32 -6.17 8.95 -1.91
C VAL A 32 -7.53 9.24 -1.29
N PHE A 33 -8.56 8.46 -1.63
CA PHE A 33 -9.89 8.61 -1.02
C PHE A 33 -9.86 8.38 0.50
N GLU A 34 -9.08 7.41 0.96
CA GLU A 34 -8.92 7.10 2.40
C GLU A 34 -7.94 8.05 3.13
N ASN A 35 -7.33 9.04 2.43
CA ASN A 35 -6.27 9.92 2.95
C ASN A 35 -5.02 9.16 3.47
N GLN A 36 -4.67 8.05 2.83
CA GLN A 36 -3.60 7.14 3.24
C GLN A 36 -2.53 6.91 2.16
N ALA A 37 -2.64 7.57 1.01
CA ALA A 37 -1.68 7.41 -0.09
C ALA A 37 -0.23 7.70 0.33
N TYR A 38 -0.03 8.61 1.29
CA TYR A 38 1.29 8.98 1.82
C TYR A 38 2.07 7.78 2.41
N VAL A 39 1.39 6.73 2.85
CA VAL A 39 2.01 5.50 3.38
C VAL A 39 2.82 4.76 2.32
N LEU A 40 2.48 4.91 1.04
CA LEU A 40 3.24 4.29 -0.05
C LEU A 40 4.62 4.93 -0.21
N ASP A 41 4.71 6.24 0.00
CA ASP A 41 5.90 7.03 -0.32
C ASP A 41 6.75 7.33 0.92
N MET A 42 6.14 7.39 2.11
CA MET A 42 6.81 7.73 3.36
C MET A 42 7.00 6.52 4.28
N SER A 43 8.23 6.32 4.74
CA SER A 43 8.55 5.44 5.87
C SER A 43 8.82 6.24 7.12
N LEU A 44 8.19 5.89 8.25
CA LEU A 44 8.64 6.33 9.56
C LEU A 44 9.67 5.36 10.16
N PRO A 45 10.49 5.83 11.12
CA PRO A 45 11.31 4.95 11.95
C PRO A 45 10.49 3.83 12.60
N ARG A 46 11.11 2.72 12.98
CA ARG A 46 10.43 1.63 13.70
C ARG A 46 10.08 1.97 15.16
N ALA A 47 10.74 2.96 15.73
CA ALA A 47 10.54 3.41 17.09
C ALA A 47 10.87 4.89 17.20
N LEU A 48 10.17 5.58 18.10
CA LEU A 48 10.51 6.94 18.50
C LEU A 48 11.49 6.94 19.69
N PRO A 49 12.34 7.97 19.82
CA PRO A 49 13.05 8.27 21.06
C PRO A 49 12.10 8.36 22.26
N LYS A 50 12.59 8.02 23.47
CA LYS A 50 11.76 8.12 24.69
C LYS A 50 11.38 9.56 25.00
N GLU A 51 12.22 10.49 24.59
CA GLU A 51 12.12 11.93 24.78
C GLU A 51 11.17 12.59 23.76
N SER A 52 10.60 11.83 22.81
CA SER A 52 9.68 12.38 21.82
C SER A 52 8.47 13.05 22.46
N ILE A 53 8.12 14.21 21.92
CA ILE A 53 6.99 15.02 22.39
C ILE A 53 5.66 14.35 22.03
N HIS A 54 4.58 14.81 22.65
CA HIS A 54 3.26 14.22 22.47
C HIS A 54 2.80 14.19 21.00
N GLU A 55 3.03 15.28 20.25
CA GLU A 55 2.65 15.40 18.84
C GLU A 55 3.39 14.40 17.93
N GLU A 56 4.68 14.18 18.18
CA GLU A 56 5.48 13.17 17.47
C GLU A 56 4.93 11.76 17.70
N ARG A 57 4.56 11.44 18.95
CA ARG A 57 3.97 10.15 19.31
C ARG A 57 2.62 9.93 18.63
N LEU A 58 1.75 10.93 18.63
CA LEU A 58 0.46 10.85 17.91
C LEU A 58 0.65 10.63 16.42
N THR A 59 1.58 11.35 15.81
CA THR A 59 1.91 11.21 14.37
C THR A 59 2.43 9.80 14.07
N PHE A 60 3.31 9.28 14.92
CA PHE A 60 3.86 7.93 14.79
C PHE A 60 2.79 6.84 14.92
N GLU A 61 1.95 6.92 15.96
CA GLU A 61 0.83 5.98 16.17
C GLU A 61 -0.14 6.00 14.99
N LYS A 62 -0.51 7.19 14.51
CA LYS A 62 -1.38 7.36 13.34
C LYS A 62 -0.78 6.73 12.09
N TRP A 63 0.51 6.98 11.82
CA TRP A 63 1.18 6.41 10.66
C TRP A 63 1.20 4.88 10.73
N HIS A 64 1.46 4.29 11.90
CA HIS A 64 1.48 2.83 12.05
C HIS A 64 0.09 2.20 11.86
N GLU A 65 -0.97 2.88 12.33
CA GLU A 65 -2.35 2.47 12.09
C GLU A 65 -2.71 2.53 10.61
N ASP A 66 -2.38 3.64 9.95
CA ASP A 66 -2.61 3.80 8.52
C ASP A 66 -1.78 2.77 7.71
N ASN A 67 -0.52 2.50 8.09
CA ASN A 67 0.29 1.44 7.47
C ASN A 67 -0.35 0.04 7.62
N ARG A 68 -0.94 -0.30 8.76
CA ARG A 68 -1.67 -1.58 8.92
C ARG A 68 -2.89 -1.67 8.02
N LYS A 69 -3.66 -0.58 7.88
CA LYS A 69 -4.82 -0.51 6.99
C LYS A 69 -4.41 -0.65 5.53
N VAL A 70 -3.43 0.14 5.08
CA VAL A 70 -2.93 0.08 3.70
C VAL A 70 -2.36 -1.29 3.38
N ARG A 71 -1.61 -1.91 4.29
CA ARG A 71 -1.11 -3.28 4.12
C ARG A 71 -2.25 -4.27 3.89
N SER A 72 -3.35 -4.14 4.63
CA SER A 72 -4.52 -5.00 4.46
C SER A 72 -5.19 -4.79 3.10
N ILE A 73 -5.25 -3.55 2.61
CA ILE A 73 -5.78 -3.23 1.27
C ILE A 73 -4.87 -3.80 0.17
N VAL A 74 -3.56 -3.63 0.30
CA VAL A 74 -2.57 -4.19 -0.64
C VAL A 74 -2.72 -5.71 -0.73
N LEU A 75 -2.65 -6.41 0.40
CA LEU A 75 -2.78 -7.88 0.43
C LEU A 75 -4.17 -8.37 0.00
N GLY A 76 -5.24 -7.65 0.31
CA GLY A 76 -6.60 -8.00 -0.10
C GLY A 76 -6.92 -7.70 -1.57
N SER A 77 -6.04 -7.01 -2.29
CA SER A 77 -6.23 -6.61 -3.70
C SER A 77 -5.39 -7.42 -4.68
N MET A 78 -4.81 -8.54 -4.23
CA MET A 78 -4.00 -9.45 -5.04
C MET A 78 -4.58 -10.86 -5.05
N THR A 79 -4.17 -11.69 -6.01
CA THR A 79 -4.52 -13.11 -6.03
C THR A 79 -3.90 -13.83 -4.83
N ASN A 80 -4.54 -14.91 -4.37
CA ASN A 80 -4.12 -15.67 -3.19
C ASN A 80 -2.65 -16.14 -3.26
N ASP A 81 -2.19 -16.50 -4.46
CA ASP A 81 -0.84 -17.05 -4.67
C ASP A 81 0.23 -15.99 -4.48
N ILE A 82 -0.06 -14.74 -4.87
CA ILE A 82 0.80 -13.58 -4.67
C ILE A 82 0.68 -13.08 -3.23
N GLN A 83 -0.53 -13.07 -2.65
CA GLN A 83 -0.76 -12.70 -1.26
C GLN A 83 0.13 -13.50 -0.30
N LYS A 84 0.20 -14.82 -0.46
CA LYS A 84 1.04 -15.70 0.35
C LYS A 84 2.54 -15.42 0.24
N GLN A 85 2.99 -14.77 -0.84
CA GLN A 85 4.40 -14.41 -1.01
C GLN A 85 4.75 -13.18 -0.16
N TYR A 86 3.78 -12.27 0.05
CA TYR A 86 4.02 -10.97 0.67
C TYR A 86 3.40 -10.82 2.08
N ASP A 87 2.57 -11.76 2.53
CA ASP A 87 1.84 -11.68 3.81
C ASP A 87 2.72 -11.73 5.07
N ARG A 88 4.02 -12.04 4.94
CA ARG A 88 5.00 -12.02 6.04
C ARG A 88 5.79 -10.71 6.13
N HIS A 89 5.64 -9.79 5.17
CA HIS A 89 6.34 -8.51 5.23
C HIS A 89 5.67 -7.58 6.26
N ASP A 90 6.48 -6.94 7.10
CA ASP A 90 5.99 -6.10 8.21
C ASP A 90 5.34 -4.79 7.75
N GLY A 91 5.79 -4.23 6.63
CA GLY A 91 5.41 -2.89 6.18
C GLY A 91 5.10 -2.80 4.69
N VAL A 92 4.22 -1.86 4.34
CA VAL A 92 3.79 -1.61 2.96
C VAL A 92 4.99 -1.28 2.08
N GLN A 93 5.92 -0.46 2.56
CA GLN A 93 7.12 -0.12 1.78
C GLN A 93 7.93 -1.34 1.35
N SER A 94 8.13 -2.32 2.22
CA SER A 94 8.90 -3.52 1.87
C SER A 94 8.20 -4.35 0.79
N ILE A 95 6.86 -4.45 0.88
CA ILE A 95 6.04 -5.11 -0.13
C ILE A 95 6.16 -4.36 -1.47
N MET A 96 5.88 -3.05 -1.46
CA MET A 96 5.88 -2.22 -2.68
C MET A 96 7.26 -2.18 -3.35
N HIS A 97 8.33 -2.12 -2.57
CA HIS A 97 9.71 -2.16 -3.09
C HIS A 97 10.03 -3.49 -3.77
N CYS A 98 9.70 -4.62 -3.13
CA CYS A 98 9.94 -5.93 -3.72
C CYS A 98 9.11 -6.15 -4.99
N MET A 99 7.83 -5.74 -4.97
CA MET A 99 6.96 -5.86 -6.14
C MET A 99 7.43 -4.99 -7.30
N SER A 100 7.88 -3.75 -7.04
CA SER A 100 8.31 -2.86 -8.11
C SER A 100 9.57 -3.36 -8.83
N GLN A 101 10.47 -4.04 -8.12
CA GLN A 101 11.67 -4.64 -8.72
C GLN A 101 11.35 -5.80 -9.68
N ILE A 102 10.23 -6.48 -9.48
CA ILE A 102 9.88 -7.69 -10.24
C ILE A 102 8.86 -7.39 -11.33
N TYR A 103 7.86 -6.57 -11.03
CA TYR A 103 6.66 -6.43 -11.85
C TYR A 103 6.46 -5.04 -12.46
N ALA A 104 7.17 -4.01 -11.98
CA ALA A 104 7.02 -2.69 -12.58
C ALA A 104 7.63 -2.70 -13.98
N VAL A 105 6.80 -2.37 -14.96
CA VAL A 105 7.27 -2.06 -16.31
C VAL A 105 7.65 -0.59 -16.31
N PRO A 106 8.90 -0.21 -16.64
CA PRO A 106 9.27 1.18 -16.80
C PRO A 106 8.36 1.82 -17.86
N ASP A 107 7.73 2.94 -17.52
CA ASP A 107 7.05 3.75 -18.53
C ASP A 107 8.11 4.26 -19.52
N LEU A 108 8.20 3.60 -20.68
CA LEU A 108 9.09 3.99 -21.77
C LEU A 108 8.59 5.23 -22.53
N HIS A 109 7.62 5.97 -21.98
CA HIS A 109 7.07 7.18 -22.57
C HIS A 109 7.18 8.32 -21.58
N ILE A 110 8.32 9.01 -21.65
CA ILE A 110 8.49 10.45 -21.88
C ILE A 110 10.01 10.69 -21.87
N ARG A 111 10.59 10.83 -23.07
CA ARG A 111 11.84 11.58 -23.29
C ARG A 111 11.45 12.93 -23.90
#